data_AF-A0A7Y2NXP4-F1
#
_entry.id   AF-A0A7Y2NXP4-F1
#
_cell.length_a   1.000
_cell.length_b   1.000
_cell.length_c   1.000
_cell.angle_alpha   90.00
_cell.angle_beta   90.00
_cell.angle_gamma   90.00
#
_symmetry.space_group_name_H-M   'P 1'
#
loop_
_entity.id
_entity.type
_entity.pdbx_description
1 polymer ?
#
loop_
_entity_poly.entity_id
_entity_poly.type
_entity_poly.pdbx_seq_one_letter_code
_entity_poly.pdbx_strand_id
1 'polypeptide(L)'
;MTNESATTEDLTAAVERRAGVKLASESSAAKTAAAIKDLDSCYEDIFGTAAAEVGVDHLVSRILDTNQPSWAQHALTYVPDLSESQREALAQKASVVIGTANSLELYLAGGAAFEAKFTMFWRNKPGDYVLPNAATPDEGKWKWSIKLSIAINRSYTISIPDFAIDNAPVDVGATCWMVAQVVGGPRRELTDHSFTYQPGGPNRRFNTIGVVNTPKFCLQDYPEKGDCRYFKP
;
A
#
# COMPACT_ATOMS: atom_id res chain seq x y z
N MET A 1 0.24 32.78 15.92
CA MET A 1 0.10 32.31 14.54
C MET A 1 1.04 31.15 14.37
N THR A 2 0.58 29.94 14.66
CA THR A 2 1.34 28.71 14.46
C THR A 2 1.20 28.31 13.00
N ASN A 3 2.27 28.51 12.22
CA ASN A 3 2.40 27.85 10.92
C ASN A 3 2.57 26.36 11.21
N GLU A 4 1.49 25.59 11.05
CA GLU A 4 1.57 24.14 10.96
C GLU A 4 2.42 23.78 9.75
N SER A 5 3.58 23.18 10.01
CA SER A 5 4.41 22.60 8.97
C SER A 5 3.64 21.42 8.37
N ALA A 6 3.02 21.63 7.20
CA ALA A 6 2.44 20.54 6.41
C ALA A 6 3.48 19.44 6.25
N THR A 7 3.09 18.21 6.58
CA THR A 7 4.02 17.10 6.67
C THR A 7 4.26 16.47 5.29
N THR A 8 5.36 15.76 5.10
CA THR A 8 5.73 15.17 3.79
C THR A 8 4.65 14.21 3.23
N GLU A 9 3.83 13.62 4.09
CA GLU A 9 2.75 12.71 3.70
C GLU A 9 1.46 13.47 3.30
N ASP A 10 1.16 14.59 3.97
CA ASP A 10 0.15 15.53 3.47
C ASP A 10 0.54 16.02 2.07
N LEU A 11 1.83 16.16 1.80
CA LEU A 11 2.31 16.53 0.48
C LEU A 11 2.06 15.41 -0.54
N THR A 12 2.31 14.12 -0.25
CA THR A 12 2.07 13.04 -1.22
C THR A 12 0.57 12.84 -1.47
N ALA A 13 -0.25 12.72 -0.43
CA ALA A 13 -1.70 12.58 -0.57
C ALA A 13 -2.33 13.81 -1.23
N ALA A 14 -1.89 15.03 -0.89
CA ALA A 14 -2.38 16.24 -1.55
C ALA A 14 -1.83 16.39 -2.98
N VAL A 15 -0.64 15.87 -3.31
CA VAL A 15 -0.12 15.83 -4.69
C VAL A 15 -0.93 14.84 -5.51
N GLU A 16 -1.19 13.63 -4.99
CA GLU A 16 -2.06 12.65 -5.64
C GLU A 16 -3.47 13.21 -5.84
N ARG A 17 -4.10 13.75 -4.79
CA ARG A 17 -5.44 14.37 -4.91
C ARG A 17 -5.44 15.52 -5.91
N ARG A 18 -4.41 16.39 -5.93
CA ARG A 18 -4.30 17.46 -6.94
C ARG A 18 -4.17 16.91 -8.35
N ALA A 19 -3.35 15.89 -8.57
CA ALA A 19 -3.21 15.22 -9.85
C ALA A 19 -4.53 14.56 -10.27
N GLY A 20 -5.24 13.92 -9.33
CA GLY A 20 -6.54 13.29 -9.55
C GLY A 20 -7.62 14.30 -9.94
N VAL A 21 -7.71 15.44 -9.25
CA VAL A 21 -8.65 16.53 -9.60
C VAL A 21 -8.39 17.06 -11.00
N LYS A 22 -7.12 17.24 -11.36
CA LYS A 22 -6.74 17.66 -12.72
C LYS A 22 -7.20 16.64 -13.75
N LEU A 23 -6.91 15.35 -13.52
CA LEU A 23 -7.27 14.25 -14.42
C LEU A 23 -8.81 14.11 -14.58
N ALA A 24 -9.55 14.25 -13.49
CA ALA A 24 -11.01 14.24 -13.50
C ALA A 24 -11.56 15.43 -14.30
N SER A 25 -10.98 16.61 -14.15
CA SER A 25 -11.39 17.81 -14.90
C SER A 25 -11.13 17.65 -16.41
N GLU A 26 -9.98 17.10 -16.79
CA GLU A 26 -9.65 16.78 -18.20
C GLU A 26 -10.61 15.75 -18.81
N SER A 27 -11.20 14.89 -17.98
CA SER A 27 -12.18 13.87 -18.39
C SER A 27 -13.63 14.35 -18.26
N SER A 28 -13.87 15.63 -17.98
CA SER A 28 -15.20 16.19 -17.72
C SER A 28 -15.97 15.49 -16.57
N ALA A 29 -15.25 14.92 -15.61
CA ALA A 29 -15.78 14.15 -14.48
C ALA A 29 -15.94 15.03 -13.22
N ALA A 30 -16.96 15.87 -13.20
CA ALA A 30 -17.15 16.88 -12.16
C ALA A 30 -17.46 16.27 -10.78
N LYS A 31 -18.23 15.17 -10.72
CA LYS A 31 -18.56 14.49 -9.45
C LYS A 31 -17.33 13.81 -8.87
N THR A 32 -16.54 13.18 -9.73
CA THR A 32 -15.26 12.57 -9.38
C THR A 32 -14.29 13.61 -8.84
N ALA A 33 -14.16 14.76 -9.51
CA ALA A 33 -13.33 15.87 -9.03
C ALA A 33 -13.80 16.40 -7.66
N ALA A 34 -15.11 16.39 -7.38
CA ALA A 34 -15.64 16.76 -6.08
C ALA A 34 -15.30 15.71 -5.00
N ALA A 35 -15.50 14.42 -5.28
CA ALA A 35 -15.15 13.33 -4.38
C ALA A 35 -13.64 13.31 -4.04
N ILE A 36 -12.75 13.60 -5.00
CA ILE A 36 -11.31 13.66 -4.74
C ILE A 36 -10.93 14.84 -3.82
N LYS A 37 -11.65 15.97 -3.93
CA LYS A 37 -11.40 17.17 -3.10
C LYS A 37 -11.90 16.99 -1.67
N ASP A 38 -12.92 16.16 -1.49
CA ASP A 38 -13.43 15.81 -0.18
C ASP A 38 -12.38 14.98 0.57
N LEU A 39 -11.92 15.49 1.71
CA LEU A 39 -10.86 14.84 2.48
C LEU A 39 -11.39 13.60 3.20
N ASP A 40 -12.69 13.53 3.45
CA ASP A 40 -13.38 12.43 4.12
C ASP A 40 -13.73 11.28 3.16
N SER A 41 -13.78 11.56 1.85
CA SER A 41 -14.01 10.54 0.82
C SER A 41 -12.85 9.55 0.76
N CYS A 42 -13.18 8.26 0.88
CA CYS A 42 -12.20 7.19 0.78
C CYS A 42 -11.93 6.82 -0.70
N TYR A 43 -10.90 6.00 -0.95
CA TYR A 43 -10.60 5.57 -2.31
C TYR A 43 -11.75 4.77 -2.94
N GLU A 44 -12.50 3.99 -2.16
CA GLU A 44 -13.69 3.27 -2.66
C GLU A 44 -14.71 4.24 -3.26
N ASP A 45 -15.05 5.31 -2.53
CA ASP A 45 -15.99 6.33 -2.98
C ASP A 45 -15.47 7.06 -4.23
N ILE A 46 -14.19 7.39 -4.25
CA ILE A 46 -13.54 8.10 -5.37
C ILE A 46 -13.57 7.25 -6.64
N PHE A 47 -13.10 6.00 -6.57
CA PHE A 47 -13.02 5.12 -7.74
C PHE A 47 -14.41 4.62 -8.17
N GLY A 48 -15.33 4.38 -7.24
CA GLY A 48 -16.72 4.08 -7.53
C GLY A 48 -17.43 5.24 -8.25
N THR A 49 -17.24 6.46 -7.77
CA THR A 49 -17.78 7.68 -8.42
C THR A 49 -17.21 7.85 -9.82
N ALA A 50 -15.89 7.66 -9.98
CA ALA A 50 -15.22 7.74 -11.27
C ALA A 50 -15.75 6.71 -12.27
N ALA A 51 -15.86 5.44 -11.85
CA ALA A 51 -16.36 4.38 -12.70
C ALA A 51 -17.81 4.62 -13.14
N ALA A 52 -18.65 5.15 -12.24
CA ALA A 52 -20.04 5.48 -12.55
C ALA A 52 -20.19 6.71 -13.46
N GLU A 53 -19.29 7.70 -13.36
CA GLU A 53 -19.39 8.96 -14.11
C GLU A 53 -18.80 8.87 -15.51
N VAL A 54 -17.61 8.27 -15.66
CA VAL A 54 -16.91 8.21 -16.97
C VAL A 54 -16.88 6.81 -17.60
N GLY A 55 -17.38 5.79 -16.88
CA GLY A 55 -17.28 4.40 -17.29
C GLY A 55 -15.94 3.75 -16.93
N VAL A 56 -15.98 2.43 -16.70
CA VAL A 56 -14.82 1.63 -16.29
C VAL A 56 -13.69 1.71 -17.34
N ASP A 57 -14.00 1.55 -18.62
CA ASP A 57 -12.99 1.56 -19.69
C ASP A 57 -12.20 2.87 -19.75
N HIS A 58 -12.90 4.00 -19.68
CA HIS A 58 -12.26 5.32 -19.70
C HIS A 58 -11.43 5.54 -18.43
N LEU A 59 -11.96 5.19 -17.26
CA LEU A 59 -11.24 5.28 -15.99
C LEU A 59 -9.93 4.47 -16.04
N VAL A 60 -10.00 3.20 -16.44
CA VAL A 60 -8.82 2.32 -16.52
C VAL A 60 -7.78 2.87 -17.49
N SER A 61 -8.20 3.30 -18.68
CA SER A 61 -7.32 3.93 -19.66
C SER A 61 -6.56 5.12 -19.08
N ARG A 62 -7.27 6.06 -18.42
CA ARG A 62 -6.65 7.23 -17.78
C ARG A 62 -5.69 6.85 -16.66
N ILE A 63 -6.00 5.82 -15.87
CA ILE A 63 -5.08 5.33 -14.84
C ILE A 63 -3.82 4.76 -15.49
N LEU A 64 -3.96 3.97 -16.55
CA LEU A 64 -2.84 3.38 -17.30
C LEU A 64 -1.96 4.41 -18.01
N ASP A 65 -2.47 5.60 -18.31
CA ASP A 65 -1.69 6.72 -18.87
C ASP A 65 -0.87 7.52 -17.82
N THR A 66 -1.17 7.37 -16.53
CA THR A 66 -0.49 8.16 -15.47
C THR A 66 0.89 7.60 -15.09
N ASN A 67 1.63 8.23 -14.18
CA ASN A 67 2.80 7.59 -13.54
C ASN A 67 2.50 7.21 -12.08
N GLN A 68 1.27 6.77 -11.80
CA GLN A 68 0.79 6.49 -10.44
C GLN A 68 0.41 5.00 -10.27
N PRO A 69 1.37 4.13 -9.87
CA PRO A 69 1.11 2.72 -9.57
C PRO A 69 0.08 2.51 -8.46
N SER A 70 0.05 3.37 -7.44
CA SER A 70 -0.92 3.35 -6.35
C SER A 70 -2.36 3.41 -6.87
N TRP A 71 -2.62 4.21 -7.90
CA TRP A 71 -3.96 4.32 -8.49
C TRP A 71 -4.38 3.06 -9.22
N ALA A 72 -3.45 2.38 -9.88
CA ALA A 72 -3.72 1.09 -10.51
C ALA A 72 -4.06 0.03 -9.47
N GLN A 73 -3.36 0.04 -8.33
CA GLN A 73 -3.66 -0.83 -7.21
C GLN A 73 -5.04 -0.55 -6.62
N HIS A 74 -5.38 0.71 -6.35
CA HIS A 74 -6.70 1.08 -5.85
C HIS A 74 -7.82 0.72 -6.83
N ALA A 75 -7.60 0.88 -8.13
CA ALA A 75 -8.58 0.47 -9.12
C ALA A 75 -8.84 -1.03 -9.11
N LEU A 76 -7.80 -1.86 -8.99
CA LEU A 76 -7.97 -3.32 -8.85
C LEU A 76 -8.82 -3.71 -7.63
N THR A 77 -8.77 -2.91 -6.57
CA THR A 77 -9.52 -3.15 -5.33
C THR A 77 -10.94 -2.63 -5.41
N TYR A 78 -11.14 -1.41 -5.93
CA TYR A 78 -12.38 -0.65 -5.75
C TYR A 78 -13.21 -0.45 -7.02
N VAL A 79 -12.65 -0.71 -8.21
CA VAL A 79 -13.43 -0.62 -9.46
C VAL A 79 -14.11 -1.98 -9.70
N PRO A 80 -15.46 -2.02 -9.70
CA PRO A 80 -16.19 -3.25 -9.98
C PRO A 80 -16.05 -3.65 -11.45
N ASP A 81 -16.36 -4.91 -11.75
CA ASP A 81 -16.57 -5.41 -13.12
C ASP A 81 -15.40 -5.20 -14.11
N LEU A 82 -14.16 -5.06 -13.61
CA LEU A 82 -12.97 -5.04 -14.46
C LEU A 82 -12.88 -6.34 -15.28
N SER A 83 -12.69 -6.18 -16.59
CA SER A 83 -12.39 -7.30 -17.48
C SER A 83 -11.03 -7.94 -17.14
N GLU A 84 -10.81 -9.18 -17.58
CA GLU A 84 -9.54 -9.88 -17.34
C GLU A 84 -8.33 -9.09 -17.87
N SER A 85 -8.44 -8.54 -19.09
CA SER A 85 -7.37 -7.72 -19.69
C SER A 85 -7.12 -6.42 -18.93
N GLN A 86 -8.16 -5.77 -18.39
CA GLN A 86 -8.01 -4.58 -17.55
C GLN A 86 -7.33 -4.92 -16.23
N ARG A 87 -7.71 -6.03 -15.59
CA ARG A 87 -7.08 -6.51 -14.36
C ARG A 87 -5.60 -6.81 -14.57
N GLU A 88 -5.25 -7.46 -15.67
CA GLU A 88 -3.85 -7.75 -16.00
C GLU A 88 -3.05 -6.47 -16.21
N ALA A 89 -3.55 -5.53 -17.02
CA ALA A 89 -2.86 -4.27 -17.29
C ALA A 89 -2.68 -3.41 -16.04
N LEU A 90 -3.72 -3.31 -15.20
CA LEU A 90 -3.63 -2.60 -13.92
C LEU A 90 -2.69 -3.32 -12.96
N ALA A 91 -2.69 -4.65 -12.90
CA ALA A 91 -1.80 -5.42 -12.03
C ALA A 91 -0.33 -5.23 -12.43
N GLN A 92 -0.05 -5.24 -13.74
CA GLN A 92 1.27 -4.94 -14.27
C GLN A 92 1.72 -3.53 -13.88
N LYS A 93 0.82 -2.54 -13.95
CA LYS A 93 1.12 -1.15 -13.57
C LYS A 93 1.29 -0.96 -12.06
N ALA A 94 0.46 -1.62 -11.26
CA ALA A 94 0.49 -1.57 -9.80
C ALA A 94 1.78 -2.18 -9.24
N SER A 95 2.40 -3.10 -9.98
CA SER A 95 3.59 -3.84 -9.59
C SER A 95 4.86 -2.99 -9.65
N VAL A 96 5.08 -2.12 -8.67
CA VAL A 96 6.44 -1.67 -8.32
C VAL A 96 7.05 -2.71 -7.39
N VAL A 97 7.54 -3.80 -7.99
CA VAL A 97 8.15 -4.90 -7.23
C VAL A 97 9.60 -4.55 -6.88
N ILE A 98 9.87 -4.37 -5.60
CA ILE A 98 11.21 -4.15 -5.06
C ILE A 98 11.85 -5.51 -4.74
N GLY A 99 12.28 -6.20 -5.80
CA GLY A 99 13.01 -7.47 -5.72
C GLY A 99 12.21 -8.63 -5.14
N THR A 100 12.92 -9.65 -4.65
CA THR A 100 12.31 -10.86 -4.05
C THR A 100 12.58 -10.95 -2.55
N ALA A 101 11.76 -11.69 -1.82
CA ALA A 101 11.95 -11.95 -0.39
C ALA A 101 11.42 -13.34 0.01
N ASN A 102 12.04 -13.95 1.03
CA ASN A 102 11.54 -15.16 1.70
C ASN A 102 10.97 -14.85 3.11
N SER A 103 11.56 -13.87 3.78
CA SER A 103 11.19 -13.42 5.11
C SER A 103 11.34 -11.90 5.20
N LEU A 104 10.70 -11.33 6.21
CA LEU A 104 10.79 -9.91 6.53
C LEU A 104 11.27 -9.72 7.96
N GLU A 105 12.29 -8.89 8.15
CA GLU A 105 12.57 -8.25 9.42
C GLU A 105 11.78 -6.95 9.51
N LEU A 106 10.76 -6.92 10.36
CA LEU A 106 10.01 -5.73 10.71
C LEU A 106 10.83 -4.96 11.74
N TYR A 107 11.14 -3.69 11.49
CA TYR A 107 12.10 -2.93 12.31
C TYR A 107 11.60 -1.50 12.61
N LEU A 108 11.45 -1.18 13.89
CA LEU A 108 11.28 0.20 14.36
C LEU A 108 12.66 0.83 14.54
N ALA A 109 12.98 1.79 13.69
CA ALA A 109 14.23 2.52 13.72
C ALA A 109 14.29 3.53 14.87
N GLY A 110 15.51 3.92 15.26
CA GLY A 110 15.70 5.02 16.19
C GLY A 110 15.02 6.29 15.66
N GLY A 111 14.17 6.91 16.48
CA GLY A 111 13.30 8.01 16.06
C GLY A 111 11.86 7.61 15.72
N ALA A 112 11.50 6.32 15.76
CA ALA A 112 10.11 5.92 15.83
C ALA A 112 9.54 6.24 17.22
N ALA A 113 8.44 6.98 17.28
CA ALA A 113 7.75 7.37 18.51
C ALA A 113 6.33 6.76 18.55
N PHE A 114 6.23 5.47 18.23
CA PHE A 114 4.98 4.72 18.23
C PHE A 114 5.24 3.21 18.36
N GLU A 115 4.16 2.48 18.63
CA GLU A 115 4.12 1.03 18.51
C GLU A 115 3.39 0.65 17.23
N ALA A 116 3.72 -0.50 16.64
CA ALA A 116 3.06 -0.97 15.42
C ALA A 116 2.89 -2.48 15.38
N LYS A 117 1.82 -2.94 14.70
CA LYS A 117 1.66 -4.31 14.23
C LYS A 117 1.66 -4.32 12.71
N PHE A 118 2.06 -5.42 12.12
CA PHE A 118 2.09 -5.58 10.67
C PHE A 118 1.34 -6.82 10.25
N THR A 119 0.61 -6.73 9.14
CA THR A 119 0.07 -7.87 8.39
C THR A 119 0.46 -7.71 6.93
N MET A 120 0.16 -8.69 6.10
CA MET A 120 0.53 -8.69 4.69
C MET A 120 -0.69 -8.95 3.82
N PHE A 121 -0.67 -8.33 2.65
CA PHE A 121 -1.53 -8.65 1.53
C PHE A 121 -0.72 -9.22 0.39
N TRP A 122 -1.34 -10.01 -0.49
CA TRP A 122 -0.69 -10.54 -1.68
C TRP A 122 -1.65 -10.86 -2.82
N ARG A 123 -1.08 -11.07 -4.00
CA ARG A 123 -1.71 -11.72 -5.16
C ARG A 123 -0.83 -12.85 -5.65
N ASN A 124 -1.37 -14.04 -5.82
CA ASN A 124 -0.60 -15.20 -6.28
C ASN A 124 -0.24 -15.08 -7.77
N LYS A 125 -1.11 -14.47 -8.58
CA LYS A 125 -0.84 -14.13 -9.97
C LYS A 125 -1.25 -12.69 -10.30
N PRO A 126 -0.67 -12.07 -11.34
CA PRO A 126 -1.20 -10.82 -11.88
C PRO A 126 -2.68 -10.96 -12.22
N GLY A 127 -3.49 -10.00 -11.79
CA GLY A 127 -4.94 -9.99 -11.99
C GLY A 127 -5.77 -10.78 -10.97
N ASP A 128 -5.14 -11.62 -10.14
CA ASP A 128 -5.85 -12.29 -9.03
C ASP A 128 -6.42 -11.26 -8.03
N TYR A 129 -7.45 -11.70 -7.29
CA TYR A 129 -7.96 -10.94 -6.16
C TYR A 129 -6.91 -10.85 -5.05
N VAL A 130 -7.03 -9.79 -4.24
CA VAL A 130 -6.13 -9.57 -3.09
C VAL A 130 -6.44 -10.58 -1.99
N LEU A 131 -5.41 -11.21 -1.47
CA LEU A 131 -5.43 -12.15 -0.35
C LEU A 131 -4.75 -11.54 0.89
N PRO A 132 -5.19 -11.90 2.11
CA PRO A 132 -6.37 -12.71 2.40
C PRO A 132 -7.65 -11.92 2.10
N ASN A 133 -8.67 -12.60 1.56
CA ASN A 133 -9.87 -12.06 0.90
C ASN A 133 -10.73 -11.08 1.74
N ALA A 134 -10.21 -9.90 2.06
CA ALA A 134 -10.97 -8.74 2.51
C ALA A 134 -10.19 -7.46 2.20
N ALA A 135 -10.88 -6.45 1.68
CA ALA A 135 -10.32 -5.12 1.40
C ALA A 135 -9.85 -4.38 2.67
N THR A 136 -10.11 -4.91 3.87
CA THR A 136 -9.79 -4.25 5.13
C THR A 136 -9.17 -5.25 6.12
N PRO A 137 -7.98 -4.94 6.64
CA PRO A 137 -7.33 -5.74 7.67
C PRO A 137 -8.15 -5.99 8.94
N ASP A 138 -8.23 -7.26 9.33
CA ASP A 138 -9.03 -7.77 10.45
C ASP A 138 -8.10 -8.51 11.44
N GLU A 139 -7.96 -7.97 12.65
CA GLU A 139 -7.12 -8.55 13.71
C GLU A 139 -7.60 -9.91 14.22
N GLY A 140 -8.90 -10.21 14.10
CA GLY A 140 -9.47 -11.48 14.54
C GLY A 140 -9.34 -12.61 13.51
N LYS A 141 -9.10 -12.28 12.24
CA LYS A 141 -9.07 -13.25 11.15
C LYS A 141 -7.69 -13.45 10.54
N TRP A 142 -6.82 -12.46 10.61
CA TRP A 142 -5.54 -12.48 9.89
C TRP A 142 -4.36 -12.71 10.81
N LYS A 143 -3.24 -13.11 10.22
CA LYS A 143 -1.97 -13.26 10.94
C LYS A 143 -1.28 -11.91 11.01
N TRP A 144 -1.14 -11.39 12.22
CA TRP A 144 -0.38 -10.18 12.50
C TRP A 144 0.95 -10.53 13.15
N SER A 145 1.96 -9.70 12.90
CA SER A 145 3.19 -9.70 13.69
C SER A 145 2.87 -9.45 15.17
N ILE A 146 3.84 -9.74 16.03
CA ILE A 146 3.82 -9.19 17.38
C ILE A 146 3.78 -7.66 17.31
N LYS A 147 3.23 -7.03 18.35
CA LYS A 147 3.31 -5.57 18.50
C LYS A 147 4.76 -5.19 18.77
N LEU A 148 5.35 -4.38 17.89
CA LEU A 148 6.69 -3.85 18.06
C LEU A 148 6.65 -2.57 18.89
N SER A 149 7.66 -2.43 19.74
CA SER A 149 7.89 -1.24 20.57
C SER A 149 9.39 -0.98 20.66
N ILE A 150 9.81 0.28 20.48
CA ILE A 150 11.23 0.67 20.61
C ILE A 150 11.82 0.26 21.95
N ALA A 151 11.01 0.25 23.01
CA ALA A 151 11.46 -0.04 24.37
C ALA A 151 11.58 -1.54 24.70
N ILE A 152 10.86 -2.41 23.99
CA ILE A 152 10.73 -3.83 24.36
C ILE A 152 11.29 -4.73 23.27
N ASN A 153 10.79 -4.58 22.04
CA ASN A 153 11.01 -5.48 20.92
C ASN A 153 10.95 -4.67 19.62
N ARG A 154 12.02 -3.91 19.37
CA ARG A 154 12.08 -3.01 18.20
C ARG A 154 12.17 -3.75 16.87
N SER A 155 12.42 -5.05 16.86
CA SER A 155 12.48 -5.85 15.64
C SER A 155 11.87 -7.24 15.81
N TYR A 156 11.36 -7.77 14.70
CA TYR A 156 10.80 -9.12 14.61
C TYR A 156 10.95 -9.65 13.20
N THR A 157 11.50 -10.85 13.07
CA THR A 157 11.62 -11.54 11.77
C THR A 157 10.51 -12.57 11.65
N ILE A 158 9.84 -12.58 10.50
CA ILE A 158 8.73 -13.49 10.18
C ILE A 158 8.87 -13.99 8.74
N SER A 159 8.58 -15.26 8.50
CA SER A 159 8.57 -15.82 7.14
C SER A 159 7.32 -15.36 6.40
N ILE A 160 7.42 -15.13 5.09
CA ILE A 160 6.27 -14.69 4.30
C ILE A 160 5.08 -15.67 4.40
N PRO A 161 5.26 -17.00 4.32
CA PRO A 161 4.16 -17.95 4.50
C PRO A 161 3.48 -17.89 5.88
N ASP A 162 4.14 -17.36 6.91
CA ASP A 162 3.57 -17.28 8.26
C ASP A 162 2.47 -16.19 8.36
N PHE A 163 2.36 -15.30 7.35
CA PHE A 163 1.22 -14.39 7.20
C PHE A 163 -0.02 -15.04 6.56
N ALA A 164 0.15 -16.21 5.92
CA ALA A 164 -0.94 -16.90 5.26
C ALA A 164 -1.99 -17.42 6.27
N ILE A 165 -3.22 -17.60 5.78
CA ILE A 165 -4.30 -18.28 6.51
C ILE A 165 -4.74 -19.51 5.71
N ASP A 166 -5.43 -20.45 6.36
CA ASP A 166 -5.71 -21.78 5.81
C ASP A 166 -6.36 -21.78 4.41
N ASN A 167 -7.20 -20.78 4.11
CA ASN A 167 -7.90 -20.64 2.83
C ASN A 167 -7.29 -19.58 1.90
N ALA A 168 -6.12 -19.06 2.23
CA ALA A 168 -5.37 -18.10 1.43
C ALA A 168 -3.87 -18.39 1.59
N PRO A 169 -3.32 -19.38 0.87
CA PRO A 169 -1.88 -19.59 0.82
C PRO A 169 -1.20 -18.48 0.01
N VAL A 170 0.07 -18.20 0.35
CA VAL A 170 0.96 -17.36 -0.46
C VAL A 170 1.73 -18.26 -1.41
N ASP A 171 1.46 -18.17 -2.72
CA ASP A 171 2.14 -18.99 -3.72
C ASP A 171 3.50 -18.40 -4.10
N VAL A 172 4.42 -19.26 -4.53
CA VAL A 172 5.72 -18.82 -5.07
C VAL A 172 5.49 -17.88 -6.26
N GLY A 173 6.16 -16.72 -6.25
CA GLY A 173 5.97 -15.69 -7.26
C GLY A 173 4.90 -14.66 -6.91
N ALA A 174 4.18 -14.83 -5.79
CA ALA A 174 3.16 -13.88 -5.37
C ALA A 174 3.73 -12.48 -5.17
N THR A 175 3.01 -11.47 -5.63
CA THR A 175 3.31 -10.06 -5.32
C THR A 175 2.71 -9.74 -3.96
N CYS A 176 3.55 -9.40 -3.01
CA CYS A 176 3.20 -9.18 -1.61
C CYS A 176 3.47 -7.72 -1.22
N TRP A 177 2.69 -7.16 -0.31
CA TRP A 177 2.94 -5.85 0.30
C TRP A 177 2.45 -5.81 1.75
N MET A 178 3.02 -4.91 2.52
CA MET A 178 2.74 -4.81 3.95
C MET A 178 1.57 -3.88 4.25
N VAL A 179 0.87 -4.18 5.34
CA VAL A 179 -0.03 -3.27 6.02
C VAL A 179 0.54 -3.00 7.40
N ALA A 180 0.72 -1.73 7.75
CA ALA A 180 1.10 -1.29 9.08
C ALA A 180 -0.11 -0.74 9.84
N GLN A 181 -0.33 -1.23 11.06
CA GLN A 181 -1.24 -0.65 12.03
C GLN A 181 -0.43 0.06 13.11
N VAL A 182 -0.40 1.40 13.05
CA VAL A 182 0.20 2.22 14.10
C VAL A 182 -0.77 2.29 15.28
N VAL A 183 -0.28 2.02 16.49
CA VAL A 183 -1.12 2.07 17.71
C VAL A 183 -1.51 3.51 18.00
N GLY A 184 -2.81 3.77 18.09
CA GLY A 184 -3.37 5.12 18.25
C GLY A 184 -3.28 5.99 16.99
N GLY A 185 -2.84 5.42 15.86
CA GLY A 185 -2.69 6.11 14.59
C GLY A 185 -3.46 5.44 13.45
N PRO A 186 -3.33 5.98 12.22
CA PRO A 186 -3.98 5.41 11.06
C PRO A 186 -3.35 4.07 10.67
N ARG A 187 -4.14 3.27 9.97
CA ARG A 187 -3.66 2.11 9.22
C ARG A 187 -3.06 2.57 7.89
N ARG A 188 -1.99 1.91 7.44
CA ARG A 188 -1.31 2.22 6.18
C ARG A 188 -1.09 0.94 5.36
N GLU A 189 -1.55 0.94 4.12
CA GLU A 189 -1.19 -0.07 3.12
C GLU A 189 0.01 0.43 2.32
N LEU A 190 1.04 -0.41 2.19
CA LEU A 190 2.37 0.01 1.75
C LEU A 190 2.68 -0.61 0.39
N THR A 191 1.80 -0.35 -0.57
CA THR A 191 1.79 -0.97 -1.91
C THR A 191 2.97 -0.51 -2.77
N ASP A 192 3.51 0.67 -2.48
CA ASP A 192 4.76 1.20 -3.04
C ASP A 192 6.01 0.43 -2.57
N HIS A 193 5.84 -0.46 -1.59
CA HIS A 193 6.87 -1.35 -1.06
C HIS A 193 6.56 -2.82 -1.38
N SER A 194 5.94 -3.09 -2.53
CA SER A 194 5.64 -4.45 -2.95
C SER A 194 6.91 -5.26 -3.25
N PHE A 195 6.87 -6.58 -3.08
CA PHE A 195 7.97 -7.50 -3.38
C PHE A 195 7.44 -8.86 -3.85
N THR A 196 8.28 -9.66 -4.51
CA THR A 196 7.89 -11.02 -4.94
C THR A 196 8.29 -12.06 -3.90
N TYR A 197 7.35 -12.91 -3.48
CA TYR A 197 7.67 -14.04 -2.62
C TYR A 197 8.49 -15.09 -3.38
N GLN A 198 9.63 -15.47 -2.81
CA GLN A 198 10.50 -16.53 -3.33
C GLN A 198 11.04 -17.38 -2.17
N PRO A 199 10.69 -18.68 -2.06
CA PRO A 199 11.30 -19.57 -1.09
C PRO A 199 12.81 -19.61 -1.23
N GLY A 200 13.53 -19.47 -0.11
CA GLY A 200 15.00 -19.40 -0.10
C GLY A 200 15.59 -18.11 -0.69
N GLY A 201 14.74 -17.14 -1.07
CA GLY A 201 15.15 -15.78 -1.38
C GLY A 201 15.71 -15.03 -0.17
N PRO A 202 16.14 -13.77 -0.35
CA PRO A 202 16.78 -13.01 0.72
C PRO A 202 15.79 -12.66 1.83
N ASN A 203 16.33 -12.37 3.02
CA ASN A 203 15.60 -11.65 4.04
C ASN A 203 15.58 -10.16 3.65
N ARG A 204 14.43 -9.51 3.75
CA ARG A 204 14.34 -8.04 3.57
C ARG A 204 13.94 -7.36 4.86
N ARG A 205 14.30 -6.10 5.01
CA ARG A 205 13.97 -5.32 6.20
C ARG A 205 12.95 -4.25 5.88
N PHE A 206 11.89 -4.22 6.67
CA PHE A 206 10.89 -3.17 6.66
C PHE A 206 11.20 -2.16 7.77
N ASN A 207 11.87 -1.07 7.43
CA ASN A 207 12.22 -0.02 8.38
C ASN A 207 11.07 0.96 8.56
N THR A 208 10.82 1.31 9.81
CA THR A 208 9.73 2.19 10.22
C THR A 208 10.26 3.26 11.16
N ILE A 209 9.94 4.54 10.92
CA ILE A 209 10.39 5.70 11.71
C ILE A 209 9.26 6.75 11.80
N GLY A 210 9.45 7.81 12.58
CA GLY A 210 8.53 8.95 12.63
C GLY A 210 7.64 8.94 13.87
N VAL A 211 6.52 9.64 13.81
CA VAL A 211 5.55 9.76 14.92
C VAL A 211 4.20 9.16 14.52
N VAL A 212 3.31 8.96 15.49
CA VAL A 212 2.01 8.28 15.30
C VAL A 212 1.23 8.77 14.08
N ASN A 213 1.19 10.09 13.87
CA ASN A 213 0.40 10.71 12.80
C ASN A 213 1.17 10.85 11.47
N THR A 214 2.49 10.65 11.49
CA THR A 214 3.34 10.73 10.29
C THR A 214 4.42 9.65 10.30
N PRO A 215 4.00 8.37 10.35
CA PRO A 215 4.93 7.27 10.25
C PRO A 215 5.54 7.25 8.85
N LYS A 216 6.80 6.84 8.75
CA LYS A 216 7.49 6.63 7.47
C LYS A 216 7.98 5.20 7.38
N PHE A 217 7.85 4.64 6.19
CA PHE A 217 8.16 3.24 5.90
C PHE A 217 9.16 3.16 4.76
N CYS A 218 9.95 2.08 4.75
CA CYS A 218 10.98 1.85 3.75
C CYS A 218 11.34 0.36 3.73
N LEU A 219 11.33 -0.26 2.55
CA LEU A 219 11.74 -1.65 2.34
C LEU A 219 13.18 -1.68 1.80
N GLN A 220 14.03 -2.54 2.37
CA GLN A 220 15.43 -2.66 2.01
C GLN A 220 15.89 -4.11 1.92
N ASP A 221 16.94 -4.34 1.14
CA ASP A 221 17.77 -5.53 1.28
C ASP A 221 18.36 -5.63 2.69
N TYR A 222 18.46 -6.85 3.23
CA TYR A 222 19.10 -7.13 4.52
C TYR A 222 20.16 -8.23 4.34
N PRO A 223 21.35 -8.16 4.96
CA PRO A 223 21.78 -7.20 5.99
C PRO A 223 22.44 -5.92 5.47
N GLU A 224 22.49 -5.72 4.15
CA GLU A 224 23.17 -4.56 3.58
C GLU A 224 22.51 -3.26 4.07
N LYS A 225 23.32 -2.39 4.68
CA LYS A 225 22.91 -1.04 5.07
C LYS A 225 22.81 -0.18 3.82
N GLY A 226 21.82 -0.45 2.97
CA GLY A 226 21.36 0.54 2.00
C GLY A 226 20.87 1.77 2.78
N ASP A 227 21.14 2.97 2.27
CA ASP A 227 20.49 4.16 2.82
C ASP A 227 18.99 4.00 2.63
N CYS A 228 18.23 3.91 3.73
CA CYS A 228 16.78 4.06 3.66
C CYS A 228 16.59 5.52 3.32
N ARG A 229 16.57 5.83 2.03
CA ARG A 229 16.09 7.11 1.55
C ARG A 229 14.59 7.06 1.77
N TYR A 230 14.17 7.29 3.02
CA TYR A 230 12.84 7.81 3.29
C TYR A 230 12.73 9.00 2.35
N PHE A 231 11.88 8.87 1.32
CA PHE A 231 11.85 9.82 0.22
C PHE A 231 11.93 11.24 0.80
N LYS A 232 13.02 11.94 0.45
CA LYS A 232 13.20 13.32 0.92
C LYS A 232 12.00 14.14 0.43
N PRO A 233 11.51 15.09 1.25
CA PRO A 233 10.33 15.89 0.95
C PRO A 233 10.39 16.58 -0.41
#